data_AF-A0A1C6CDW3-F1
#
_entry.id   AF-A0A1C6CDW3-F1
#
_cell.length_a   1.000
_cell.length_b   1.000
_cell.length_c   1.000
_cell.angle_alpha   90.00
_cell.angle_beta   90.00
_cell.angle_gamma   90.00
#
_symmetry.space_group_name_H-M   'P 1'
#
loop_
_entity.id
_entity.type
_entity.pdbx_description
1 polymer ?
#
loop_
_entity_poly.entity_id
_entity_poly.type
_entity_poly.pdbx_seq_one_letter_code
_entity_poly.pdbx_strand_id
1 'polypeptide(L)'
;MKTIGILTSGGDAPGMNAAIRAVVRSAIYYGCKVYGINRGYKGLIEDDVQEMNLSSVGDIIHRGGTILKSSRCEEFKTEEGRKIAVKVLKKYGIDCLVVIGGDGSFNGASKLSELGFPAIGIPGTIDNDLAYTDYTIGYFTAIETVIDAIGKIRDTSSSHERVNIVEVMGRHCGDLALYSGLAGGAETIILPEHPESIESICDRLETTKKRGKKHSIIVLAEGVGNAHEIGKQIAEKTGSDLRVTILGHVQRGGSPSAFDRILASKLGVRAVELLLDGKSARVVGVKDDKVIDMDIHEALAMKKEFDKYTYKMTKILSI
;
A
#
# COMPACT_ATOMS: atom_id res chain seq x y z
N MET A 1 -13.04 -1.64 28.06
CA MET A 1 -12.01 -0.84 27.38
C MET A 1 -12.44 0.62 27.39
N LYS A 2 -11.55 1.55 27.73
CA LYS A 2 -11.85 2.99 27.82
C LYS A 2 -10.94 3.85 26.95
N THR A 3 -9.74 3.38 26.59
CA THR A 3 -8.75 4.20 25.88
C THR A 3 -8.07 3.43 24.74
N ILE A 4 -8.07 4.01 23.54
CA ILE A 4 -7.50 3.44 22.31
C ILE A 4 -6.30 4.29 21.86
N GLY A 5 -5.17 3.66 21.60
CA GLY A 5 -4.03 4.26 20.92
C GLY A 5 -4.15 4.05 19.42
N ILE A 6 -3.69 4.99 18.61
CA ILE A 6 -3.61 4.84 17.15
C ILE A 6 -2.26 5.32 16.63
N LEU A 7 -1.66 4.55 15.72
CA LEU A 7 -0.43 4.93 15.03
C LEU A 7 -0.45 4.53 13.55
N THR A 8 0.32 5.24 12.75
CA THR A 8 0.66 4.86 11.37
C THR A 8 2.14 4.47 11.30
N SER A 9 2.45 3.36 10.64
CA SER A 9 3.82 2.84 10.54
C SER A 9 4.04 2.20 9.16
N GLY A 10 5.30 2.19 8.72
CA GLY A 10 5.68 1.82 7.35
C GLY A 10 5.71 3.04 6.44
N GLY A 11 5.87 2.85 5.13
CA GLY A 11 5.75 3.99 4.25
C GLY A 11 4.28 4.37 4.06
N ASP A 12 4.03 5.66 3.87
CA ASP A 12 2.68 6.21 3.82
C ASP A 12 1.93 5.76 2.56
N ALA A 13 0.60 5.79 2.67
CA ALA A 13 -0.32 5.42 1.60
C ALA A 13 -1.55 6.35 1.62
N PRO A 14 -2.09 6.75 0.46
CA PRO A 14 -3.28 7.58 0.40
C PRO A 14 -4.47 6.90 1.10
N GLY A 15 -5.07 7.58 2.08
CA GLY A 15 -6.20 7.05 2.84
C GLY A 15 -5.87 6.67 4.29
N MET A 16 -4.60 6.68 4.70
CA MET A 16 -4.24 6.54 6.12
C MET A 16 -4.94 7.58 7.01
N ASN A 17 -5.06 8.84 6.56
CA ASN A 17 -5.84 9.87 7.25
C ASN A 17 -7.35 9.55 7.35
N ALA A 18 -7.92 8.91 6.32
CA ALA A 18 -9.31 8.48 6.37
C ALA A 18 -9.51 7.35 7.41
N ALA A 19 -8.55 6.42 7.51
CA ALA A 19 -8.55 5.39 8.54
C ALA A 19 -8.39 5.98 9.95
N ILE A 20 -7.45 6.92 10.15
CA ILE A 20 -7.28 7.66 11.42
C ILE A 20 -8.59 8.34 11.82
N ARG A 21 -9.21 9.07 10.89
CA ARG A 21 -10.50 9.73 11.12
C ARG A 21 -11.58 8.73 11.54
N ALA A 22 -11.66 7.58 10.87
CA ALA A 22 -12.67 6.57 11.14
C ALA A 22 -12.51 5.93 12.51
N VAL A 23 -11.27 5.58 12.89
CA VAL A 23 -10.96 5.07 14.23
C VAL A 23 -11.28 6.10 15.30
N VAL A 24 -10.81 7.34 15.14
CA VAL A 24 -11.04 8.39 16.16
C VAL A 24 -12.53 8.69 16.33
N ARG A 25 -13.27 8.86 15.23
CA ARG A 25 -14.71 9.16 15.31
C ARG A 25 -15.53 8.00 15.85
N SER A 26 -15.25 6.76 15.45
CA SER A 26 -15.97 5.58 15.95
C SER A 26 -15.66 5.33 17.43
N ALA A 27 -14.39 5.45 17.84
CA ALA A 27 -14.02 5.33 19.25
C ALA A 27 -14.75 6.36 20.12
N ILE A 28 -14.79 7.64 19.72
CA ILE A 28 -15.51 8.69 20.44
C ILE A 28 -17.02 8.40 20.46
N TYR A 29 -17.60 7.93 19.35
CA TYR A 29 -19.01 7.55 19.28
C TYR A 29 -19.37 6.45 20.29
N TYR A 30 -18.48 5.47 20.48
CA TYR A 30 -18.64 4.41 21.48
C TYR A 30 -18.18 4.80 22.90
N GLY A 31 -17.85 6.09 23.14
CA GLY A 31 -17.47 6.59 24.46
C GLY A 31 -16.03 6.31 24.89
N CYS A 32 -15.15 5.92 23.96
CA CYS A 32 -13.72 5.70 24.20
C CYS A 32 -12.91 7.00 24.05
N LYS A 33 -11.85 7.12 24.86
CA LYS A 33 -10.80 8.12 24.70
C LYS A 33 -9.78 7.66 23.64
N VAL A 34 -9.20 8.58 22.88
CA VAL A 34 -8.24 8.25 21.81
C VAL A 34 -6.94 9.02 21.98
N TYR A 35 -5.82 8.32 21.83
CA TYR A 35 -4.48 8.91 21.76
C TYR A 35 -3.83 8.59 20.41
N GLY A 36 -3.40 9.62 19.71
CA GLY A 36 -2.57 9.52 18.51
C GLY A 36 -1.10 9.44 18.90
N ILE A 37 -0.38 8.49 18.32
CA ILE A 37 1.04 8.31 18.52
C ILE A 37 1.75 8.74 17.25
N ASN A 38 2.58 9.78 17.36
CA ASN A 38 3.28 10.33 16.21
C ASN A 38 4.45 9.42 15.80
N ARG A 39 4.90 9.50 14.54
CA ARG A 39 6.09 8.78 14.02
C ARG A 39 6.06 7.26 14.24
N GLY A 40 4.87 6.65 14.29
CA GLY A 40 4.70 5.20 14.44
C GLY A 40 5.33 4.66 15.73
N TYR A 41 5.98 3.49 15.64
CA TYR A 41 6.63 2.86 16.81
C TYR A 41 7.77 3.70 17.40
N LYS A 42 8.40 4.55 16.60
CA LYS A 42 9.46 5.44 17.09
C LYS A 42 8.90 6.44 18.11
N GLY A 43 7.83 7.16 17.76
CA GLY A 43 7.21 8.07 18.72
C GLY A 43 6.54 7.35 19.88
N LEU A 44 6.15 6.07 19.72
CA LEU A 44 5.70 5.27 20.85
C LEU A 44 6.80 5.05 21.90
N ILE A 45 8.03 4.78 21.46
CA ILE A 45 9.19 4.64 22.35
C ILE A 45 9.61 5.99 22.92
N GLU A 46 9.57 7.05 22.10
CA GLU A 46 9.97 8.41 22.46
C GLU A 46 8.89 9.20 23.23
N ASP A 47 7.77 8.56 23.61
CA ASP A 47 6.70 9.21 24.38
C ASP A 47 6.02 10.40 23.64
N ASP A 48 5.99 10.36 22.30
CA ASP A 48 5.35 11.35 21.42
C ASP A 48 3.88 10.96 21.17
N VAL A 49 3.07 11.17 22.22
CA VAL A 49 1.66 10.78 22.29
C VAL A 49 0.79 12.02 22.54
N GLN A 50 -0.30 12.17 21.79
CA GLN A 50 -1.23 13.29 21.91
C GLN A 50 -2.68 12.81 21.99
N GLU A 51 -3.50 13.49 22.78
CA GLU A 51 -4.93 13.20 22.83
C GLU A 51 -5.62 13.64 21.53
N MET A 52 -6.53 12.80 21.01
CA MET A 52 -7.29 13.06 19.79
C MET A 52 -8.78 13.23 20.09
N ASN A 53 -9.41 14.17 19.40
CA ASN A 53 -10.82 14.51 19.54
C ASN A 53 -11.48 14.72 18.15
N LEU A 54 -12.75 15.09 18.10
CA LEU A 54 -13.47 15.28 16.83
C LEU A 54 -12.83 16.34 15.92
N SER A 55 -12.24 17.38 16.51
CA SER A 55 -11.58 18.47 15.78
C SER A 55 -10.19 18.06 15.27
N SER A 56 -9.46 17.19 15.99
CA SER A 56 -8.13 16.73 15.57
C SER A 56 -8.15 15.89 14.29
N VAL A 57 -9.32 15.38 13.91
CA VAL A 57 -9.56 14.65 12.64
C VAL A 57 -10.54 15.37 11.71
N GLY A 58 -10.75 16.67 11.94
CA GLY A 58 -11.46 17.55 11.02
C GLY A 58 -10.64 17.74 9.74
N ASP A 59 -11.31 17.75 8.58
CA ASP A 59 -10.71 18.12 7.30
C ASP A 59 -9.51 17.27 6.81
N ILE A 60 -9.35 16.03 7.31
CA ILE A 60 -8.24 15.14 6.90
C ILE A 60 -8.64 14.02 5.92
N ILE A 61 -9.94 13.76 5.73
CA ILE A 61 -10.41 12.60 4.94
C ILE A 61 -9.92 12.60 3.49
N HIS A 62 -9.72 13.79 2.91
CA HIS A 62 -9.29 13.97 1.54
C HIS A 62 -7.76 14.18 1.42
N ARG A 63 -7.02 14.21 2.53
CA ARG A 63 -5.58 14.49 2.52
C ARG A 63 -4.79 13.20 2.36
N GLY A 64 -3.82 13.20 1.46
CA GLY A 64 -2.81 12.15 1.35
C GLY A 64 -1.88 12.09 2.57
N GLY A 65 -1.01 11.08 2.61
CA GLY A 65 -0.07 10.85 3.71
C GLY A 65 -0.77 10.53 5.04
N THR A 66 -0.10 10.87 6.15
CA THR A 66 -0.61 10.66 7.52
C THR A 66 -0.31 11.86 8.42
N ILE A 67 -1.31 12.38 9.12
CA ILE A 67 -1.15 13.45 10.11
C ILE A 67 -0.33 13.03 11.33
N LEU A 68 -0.27 11.72 11.62
CA LEU A 68 0.53 11.16 12.71
C LEU A 68 1.98 10.90 12.27
N LYS A 69 2.33 11.14 10.99
CA LYS A 69 3.63 10.83 10.40
C LYS A 69 3.95 9.32 10.50
N SER A 70 5.10 8.92 9.97
CA SER A 70 5.60 7.56 10.11
C SER A 70 7.13 7.59 10.16
N SER A 71 7.73 6.62 10.84
CA SER A 71 9.18 6.44 10.90
C SER A 71 9.53 4.97 11.02
N ARG A 72 10.65 4.57 10.42
CA ARG A 72 11.29 3.29 10.74
C ARG A 72 11.78 3.33 12.20
N CYS A 73 11.76 2.18 12.86
CA CYS A 73 12.18 2.02 14.25
C CYS A 73 12.87 0.66 14.44
N GLU A 74 14.20 0.64 14.41
CA GLU A 74 14.98 -0.59 14.64
C GLU A 74 14.91 -1.04 16.10
N GLU A 75 14.87 -0.09 17.04
CA GLU A 75 14.76 -0.36 18.47
C GLU A 75 13.51 -1.17 18.81
N PHE A 76 12.39 -0.94 18.12
CA PHE A 76 11.14 -1.68 18.34
C PHE A 76 11.25 -3.17 17.91
N LYS A 77 12.25 -3.53 17.10
CA LYS A 77 12.52 -4.94 16.78
C LYS A 77 13.16 -5.69 17.94
N THR A 78 13.73 -5.00 18.93
CA THR A 78 14.26 -5.63 20.14
C THR A 78 13.19 -5.76 21.23
N GLU A 79 13.40 -6.69 22.17
CA GLU A 79 12.46 -6.88 23.28
C GLU A 79 12.47 -5.68 24.24
N GLU A 80 13.64 -5.05 24.42
CA GLU A 80 13.80 -3.85 25.24
C GLU A 80 12.98 -2.68 24.69
N GLY A 81 13.05 -2.42 23.38
CA GLY A 81 12.26 -1.37 22.74
C GLY A 81 10.76 -1.61 22.90
N ARG A 82 10.29 -2.85 22.76
CA ARG A 82 8.88 -3.20 23.01
C ARG A 82 8.47 -3.02 24.47
N LYS A 83 9.33 -3.36 25.43
CA LYS A 83 9.08 -3.11 26.86
C LYS A 83 8.98 -1.62 27.17
N ILE A 84 9.78 -0.76 26.51
CA ILE A 84 9.64 0.70 26.63
C ILE A 84 8.28 1.16 26.09
N ALA A 85 7.90 0.70 24.90
CA ALA A 85 6.59 1.01 24.32
C ALA A 85 5.42 0.61 25.24
N VAL A 86 5.45 -0.58 25.84
CA VAL A 86 4.43 -1.03 26.81
C VAL A 86 4.37 -0.12 28.04
N LYS A 87 5.51 0.38 28.52
CA LYS A 87 5.53 1.36 29.63
C LYS A 87 4.85 2.67 29.23
N VAL A 88 5.09 3.17 28.03
CA VAL A 88 4.44 4.39 27.51
C VAL A 88 2.94 4.18 27.36
N LEU A 89 2.50 3.06 26.80
CA LEU A 89 1.07 2.73 26.69
C LEU A 89 0.38 2.71 28.06
N LYS A 90 1.01 2.08 29.06
CA LYS A 90 0.51 2.06 30.44
C LYS A 90 0.51 3.46 31.09
N LYS A 91 1.52 4.29 30.82
CA LYS A 91 1.61 5.67 31.32
C LYS A 91 0.38 6.51 30.94
N TYR A 92 -0.12 6.37 29.71
CA TYR A 92 -1.31 7.09 29.24
C TYR A 92 -2.63 6.33 29.51
N GLY A 93 -2.57 5.17 30.15
CA GLY A 93 -3.75 4.33 30.37
C GLY A 93 -4.40 3.87 29.07
N ILE A 94 -3.60 3.63 28.03
CA ILE A 94 -4.06 3.08 26.75
C ILE A 94 -4.27 1.57 26.94
N ASP A 95 -5.45 1.08 26.60
CA ASP A 95 -5.83 -0.33 26.80
C ASP A 95 -5.52 -1.19 25.57
N CYS A 96 -5.48 -0.59 24.39
CA CYS A 96 -5.30 -1.27 23.11
C CYS A 96 -4.75 -0.34 22.03
N LEU A 97 -4.23 -0.91 20.95
CA LEU A 97 -3.59 -0.18 19.86
C LEU A 97 -4.22 -0.52 18.51
N VAL A 98 -4.55 0.50 17.73
CA VAL A 98 -4.83 0.36 16.30
C VAL A 98 -3.59 0.76 15.52
N VAL A 99 -3.10 -0.16 14.69
CA VAL A 99 -1.88 0.01 13.88
C VAL A 99 -2.26 0.04 12.41
N ILE A 100 -2.07 1.18 11.75
CA ILE A 100 -2.29 1.32 10.31
C ILE A 100 -0.93 1.18 9.59
N GLY A 101 -0.81 0.23 8.68
CA GLY A 101 0.42 0.01 7.93
C GLY A 101 0.44 -1.30 7.14
N GLY A 102 1.64 -1.73 6.73
CA GLY A 102 1.89 -2.99 6.04
C GLY A 102 2.41 -4.12 6.94
N ASP A 103 3.06 -5.10 6.30
CA ASP A 103 3.66 -6.31 6.88
C ASP A 103 4.50 -6.06 8.15
N GLY A 104 5.47 -5.15 8.08
CA GLY A 104 6.37 -4.83 9.18
C GLY A 104 5.64 -4.18 10.36
N SER A 105 4.59 -3.41 10.07
CA SER A 105 3.75 -2.80 11.09
C SER A 105 2.96 -3.85 11.86
N PHE A 106 2.42 -4.85 11.16
CA PHE A 106 1.68 -5.95 11.78
C PHE A 106 2.58 -6.89 12.58
N ASN A 107 3.81 -7.12 12.14
CA ASN A 107 4.80 -7.83 12.96
C ASN A 107 4.99 -7.14 14.32
N GLY A 108 5.10 -5.80 14.34
CA GLY A 108 5.17 -5.05 15.59
C GLY A 108 3.92 -5.19 16.48
N ALA A 109 2.74 -5.18 15.87
CA ALA A 109 1.46 -5.32 16.58
C ALA A 109 1.28 -6.73 17.17
N SER A 110 1.70 -7.75 16.43
CA SER A 110 1.75 -9.14 16.87
C SER A 110 2.67 -9.31 18.08
N LYS A 111 3.89 -8.75 18.02
CA LYS A 111 4.83 -8.79 19.15
C LYS A 111 4.37 -8.00 20.39
N LEU A 112 3.58 -6.94 20.22
CA LEU A 112 2.91 -6.28 21.36
C LEU A 112 1.80 -7.16 21.96
N SER A 113 1.05 -7.86 21.12
CA SER A 113 0.00 -8.77 21.57
C SER A 113 0.57 -9.95 22.36
N GLU A 114 1.72 -10.50 21.95
CA GLU A 114 2.48 -11.50 22.71
C GLU A 114 2.90 -11.00 24.11
N LEU A 115 3.11 -9.68 24.27
CA LEU A 115 3.41 -9.04 25.57
C LEU A 115 2.15 -8.67 26.36
N GLY A 116 0.97 -9.15 25.94
CA GLY A 116 -0.31 -8.92 26.59
C GLY A 116 -0.94 -7.56 26.28
N PHE A 117 -0.53 -6.88 25.21
CA PHE A 117 -1.13 -5.62 24.78
C PHE A 117 -1.97 -5.78 23.51
N PRO A 118 -3.31 -5.70 23.59
CA PRO A 118 -4.19 -5.89 22.46
C PRO A 118 -3.89 -4.94 21.31
N ALA A 119 -3.67 -5.48 20.11
CA ALA A 119 -3.50 -4.69 18.90
C ALA A 119 -4.37 -5.18 17.74
N ILE A 120 -4.87 -4.24 16.93
CA ILE A 120 -5.56 -4.49 15.66
C ILE A 120 -4.80 -3.83 14.52
N GLY A 121 -4.51 -4.58 13.46
CA GLY A 121 -3.88 -4.09 12.24
C GLY A 121 -4.90 -3.65 11.18
N ILE A 122 -4.68 -2.49 10.57
CA ILE A 122 -5.40 -1.98 9.40
C ILE A 122 -4.43 -1.89 8.21
N PRO A 123 -4.74 -2.50 7.05
CA PRO A 123 -3.83 -2.59 5.91
C PRO A 123 -3.72 -1.25 5.18
N GLY A 124 -2.67 -0.48 5.51
CA GLY A 124 -2.32 0.79 4.89
C GLY A 124 -1.01 0.69 4.13
N THR A 125 -1.07 0.34 2.85
CA THR A 125 0.07 0.23 1.94
C THR A 125 -0.41 0.32 0.49
N ILE A 126 0.44 0.78 -0.42
CA ILE A 126 0.15 0.83 -1.86
C ILE A 126 0.51 -0.48 -2.58
N ASP A 127 1.25 -1.38 -1.93
CA ASP A 127 1.88 -2.53 -2.58
C ASP A 127 0.90 -3.70 -2.83
N ASN A 128 -0.26 -3.70 -2.16
CA ASN A 128 -1.26 -4.77 -2.17
C ASN A 128 -0.72 -6.19 -1.85
N ASP A 129 0.38 -6.25 -1.10
CA ASP A 129 1.15 -7.46 -0.81
C ASP A 129 0.63 -8.27 0.39
N LEU A 130 -0.46 -7.84 1.01
CA LEU A 130 -1.07 -8.51 2.16
C LEU A 130 -2.06 -9.60 1.71
N ALA A 131 -1.66 -10.86 1.83
CA ALA A 131 -2.37 -12.00 1.24
C ALA A 131 -3.79 -12.26 1.77
N TYR A 132 -4.11 -11.83 2.99
CA TYR A 132 -5.42 -12.10 3.61
C TYR A 132 -6.52 -11.14 3.14
N THR A 133 -6.17 -10.03 2.48
CA THR A 133 -7.10 -8.99 2.02
C THR A 133 -6.95 -8.80 0.51
N ASP A 134 -8.05 -8.62 -0.19
CA ASP A 134 -8.04 -8.43 -1.65
C ASP A 134 -7.39 -7.08 -2.01
N TYR A 135 -7.69 -6.06 -1.19
CA TYR A 135 -7.21 -4.68 -1.37
C TYR A 135 -6.66 -4.07 -0.08
N THR A 136 -5.60 -3.28 -0.21
CA THR A 136 -5.03 -2.45 0.86
C THR A 136 -5.35 -0.97 0.64
N ILE A 137 -5.43 -0.20 1.73
CA ILE A 137 -5.71 1.24 1.67
C ILE A 137 -4.54 1.96 0.99
N GLY A 138 -4.85 2.62 -0.13
CA GLY A 138 -3.94 3.40 -0.96
C GLY A 138 -3.62 2.74 -2.29
N TYR A 139 -3.96 1.46 -2.46
CA TYR A 139 -3.70 0.72 -3.69
C TYR A 139 -4.39 1.34 -4.91
N PHE A 140 -5.69 1.65 -4.81
CA PHE A 140 -6.43 2.21 -5.94
C PHE A 140 -5.99 3.63 -6.29
N THR A 141 -5.63 4.44 -5.30
CA THR A 141 -5.07 5.78 -5.53
C THR A 141 -3.70 5.68 -6.23
N ALA A 142 -2.87 4.70 -5.86
CA ALA A 142 -1.60 4.46 -6.54
C ALA A 142 -1.83 4.03 -7.99
N ILE A 143 -2.80 3.14 -8.26
CA ILE A 143 -3.21 2.76 -9.62
C ILE A 143 -3.59 3.99 -10.43
N GLU A 144 -4.48 4.85 -9.91
CA GLU A 144 -4.92 6.08 -10.59
C GLU A 144 -3.73 7.00 -10.92
N THR A 145 -2.78 7.12 -9.99
CA THR A 145 -1.56 7.92 -10.18
C THR A 145 -0.69 7.37 -11.32
N VAL A 146 -0.53 6.05 -11.40
CA VAL A 146 0.23 5.40 -12.48
C VAL A 146 -0.50 5.56 -13.82
N ILE A 147 -1.82 5.38 -13.84
CA ILE A 147 -2.63 5.54 -15.06
C ILE A 147 -2.53 6.96 -15.60
N ASP A 148 -2.61 7.99 -14.74
CA ASP A 148 -2.44 9.38 -15.13
C ASP A 148 -1.06 9.62 -15.77
N ALA A 149 0.01 9.06 -15.19
CA ALA A 149 1.34 9.16 -15.77
C ALA A 149 1.43 8.43 -17.13
N ILE A 150 0.88 7.22 -17.25
CA ILE A 150 0.81 6.48 -18.51
C ILE A 150 0.05 7.28 -19.57
N GLY A 151 -1.07 7.91 -19.22
CA GLY A 151 -1.85 8.77 -20.12
C GLY A 151 -1.03 9.94 -20.64
N LYS A 152 -0.37 10.69 -19.75
CA LYS A 152 0.49 11.83 -20.12
C LYS A 152 1.66 11.41 -21.02
N ILE A 153 2.28 10.26 -20.73
CA ILE A 153 3.36 9.72 -21.56
C ILE A 153 2.83 9.33 -22.94
N ARG A 154 1.65 8.71 -23.00
CA ARG A 154 1.01 8.28 -24.24
C ARG A 154 0.81 9.44 -25.23
N ASP A 155 0.31 10.57 -24.76
CA ASP A 155 0.07 11.78 -25.59
C ASP A 155 1.35 12.30 -26.26
N THR A 156 2.48 12.21 -25.55
CA THR A 156 3.79 12.62 -26.12
C THR A 156 4.39 11.55 -27.02
N SER A 157 4.15 10.27 -26.71
CA SER A 157 4.75 9.15 -27.43
C SER A 157 4.12 8.90 -28.79
N SER A 158 2.81 9.14 -28.94
CA SER A 158 2.12 9.05 -30.23
C SER A 158 2.67 10.04 -31.26
N SER A 159 3.32 11.12 -30.81
CA SER A 159 3.88 12.16 -31.66
C SER A 159 5.29 11.84 -32.18
N HIS A 160 6.02 10.92 -31.54
CA HIS A 160 7.45 10.67 -31.80
C HIS A 160 7.82 9.20 -32.04
N GLU A 161 6.83 8.32 -32.16
CA GLU A 161 7.01 6.88 -32.39
C GLU A 161 7.96 6.17 -31.40
N ARG A 162 7.77 6.40 -30.10
CA ARG A 162 8.68 5.95 -29.02
C ARG A 162 8.22 4.71 -28.26
N VAL A 163 9.20 4.04 -27.66
CA VAL A 163 8.99 3.02 -26.62
C VAL A 163 9.22 3.66 -25.25
N ASN A 164 8.30 3.49 -24.31
CA ASN A 164 8.44 4.03 -22.96
C ASN A 164 8.38 2.91 -21.93
N ILE A 165 9.34 2.91 -21.01
CA ILE A 165 9.30 2.13 -19.77
C ILE A 165 8.80 3.06 -18.67
N VAL A 166 7.75 2.62 -17.97
CA VAL A 166 7.23 3.26 -16.76
C VAL A 166 7.50 2.31 -15.59
N GLU A 167 8.44 2.68 -14.73
CA GLU A 167 8.76 1.94 -13.51
C GLU A 167 7.77 2.33 -12.41
N VAL A 168 7.13 1.32 -11.82
CA VAL A 168 6.12 1.45 -10.78
C VAL A 168 6.59 0.74 -9.50
N MET A 169 6.09 1.23 -8.36
CA MET A 169 6.39 0.62 -7.07
C MET A 169 5.65 -0.72 -6.91
N GLY A 170 5.90 -1.41 -5.80
CA GLY A 170 5.25 -2.68 -5.46
C GLY A 170 6.16 -3.64 -4.71
N ARG A 171 7.42 -3.26 -4.49
CA ARG A 171 8.44 -4.02 -3.76
C ARG A 171 8.66 -5.40 -4.37
N HIS A 172 8.03 -6.44 -3.83
CA HIS A 172 8.13 -7.82 -4.31
C HIS A 172 6.81 -8.32 -4.94
N CYS A 173 5.80 -7.45 -5.01
CA CYS A 173 4.46 -7.72 -5.50
C CYS A 173 4.22 -6.96 -6.81
N GLY A 174 3.76 -7.68 -7.83
CA GLY A 174 3.46 -7.16 -9.16
C GLY A 174 2.06 -6.59 -9.31
N ASP A 175 1.20 -6.64 -8.29
CA ASP A 175 -0.21 -6.23 -8.37
C ASP A 175 -0.38 -4.79 -8.88
N LEU A 176 0.45 -3.85 -8.40
CA LEU A 176 0.36 -2.46 -8.84
C LEU A 176 0.65 -2.34 -10.34
N ALA A 177 1.75 -2.94 -10.80
CA ALA A 177 2.13 -2.98 -12.22
C ALA A 177 1.11 -3.71 -13.10
N LEU A 178 0.58 -4.82 -12.62
CA LEU A 178 -0.40 -5.63 -13.33
C LEU A 178 -1.69 -4.85 -13.59
N TYR A 179 -2.28 -4.29 -12.54
CA TYR A 179 -3.55 -3.58 -12.64
C TYR A 179 -3.39 -2.23 -13.33
N SER A 180 -2.34 -1.46 -13.02
CA SER A 180 -2.09 -0.19 -13.68
C SER A 180 -1.74 -0.37 -15.15
N GLY A 181 -0.99 -1.42 -15.50
CA GLY A 181 -0.67 -1.75 -16.88
C GLY A 181 -1.90 -2.19 -17.67
N LEU A 182 -2.76 -3.03 -17.09
CA LEU A 182 -4.03 -3.42 -17.70
C LEU A 182 -4.94 -2.21 -17.94
N ALA A 183 -5.19 -1.42 -16.90
CA ALA A 183 -6.07 -0.25 -16.98
C ALA A 183 -5.48 0.87 -17.85
N GLY A 184 -4.16 1.04 -17.83
CA GLY A 184 -3.43 2.00 -18.64
C GLY A 184 -3.20 1.55 -20.09
N GLY A 185 -3.63 0.35 -20.48
CA GLY A 185 -3.46 -0.20 -21.82
C GLY A 185 -1.99 -0.37 -22.21
N ALA A 186 -1.16 -0.80 -21.26
CA ALA A 186 0.22 -1.16 -21.48
C ALA A 186 0.31 -2.41 -22.37
N GLU A 187 1.34 -2.45 -23.20
CA GLU A 187 1.53 -3.54 -24.16
C GLU A 187 2.31 -4.70 -23.56
N THR A 188 3.28 -4.34 -22.73
CA THR A 188 4.10 -5.27 -21.97
C THR A 188 4.05 -4.86 -20.51
N ILE A 189 3.84 -5.84 -19.64
CA ILE A 189 3.89 -5.67 -18.20
C ILE A 189 4.91 -6.69 -17.68
N ILE A 190 5.94 -6.21 -17.00
CA ILE A 190 7.04 -7.02 -16.49
C ILE A 190 6.92 -7.09 -14.97
N LEU A 191 6.79 -8.31 -14.46
CA LEU A 191 6.40 -8.60 -13.08
C LEU A 191 7.40 -9.55 -12.41
N PRO A 192 7.66 -9.43 -11.10
CA PRO A 192 8.57 -10.34 -10.39
C PRO A 192 8.04 -11.78 -10.34
N GLU A 193 6.71 -11.96 -10.32
CA GLU A 193 6.06 -13.28 -10.27
C GLU A 193 6.12 -14.04 -11.60
N HIS A 194 6.33 -13.33 -12.71
CA HIS A 194 6.41 -13.91 -14.04
C HIS A 194 7.58 -13.32 -14.83
N PRO A 195 8.83 -13.77 -14.55
CA PRO A 195 10.00 -13.32 -15.29
C PRO A 195 9.85 -13.61 -16.78
N GLU A 196 10.09 -12.60 -17.61
CA GLU A 196 10.10 -12.72 -19.07
C GLU A 196 11.49 -12.37 -19.60
N SER A 197 11.91 -13.04 -20.68
CA SER A 197 13.20 -12.74 -21.31
C SER A 197 13.11 -11.46 -22.14
N ILE A 198 14.24 -10.74 -22.21
CA ILE A 198 14.34 -9.51 -23.01
C ILE A 198 14.04 -9.80 -24.49
N GLU A 199 14.43 -10.97 -25.00
CA GLU A 199 14.11 -11.43 -26.35
C GLU A 199 12.60 -11.45 -26.60
N SER A 200 11.82 -12.05 -25.69
CA SER A 200 10.37 -12.13 -25.84
C SER A 200 9.70 -10.76 -25.81
N ILE A 201 10.26 -9.82 -25.03
CA ILE A 201 9.80 -8.43 -24.99
C ILE A 201 10.09 -7.74 -26.33
N CYS A 202 11.30 -7.89 -26.86
CA CYS A 202 11.70 -7.32 -28.16
C CYS A 202 10.84 -7.87 -29.31
N ASP A 203 10.60 -9.18 -29.37
CA ASP A 203 9.79 -9.81 -30.42
C ASP A 203 8.37 -9.24 -30.47
N ARG A 204 7.79 -8.96 -29.29
CA ARG A 204 6.47 -8.37 -29.16
C ARG A 204 6.42 -6.95 -29.69
N LEU A 205 7.41 -6.13 -29.30
CA LEU A 205 7.56 -4.74 -29.77
C LEU A 205 7.73 -4.67 -31.30
N GLU A 206 8.49 -5.59 -31.88
CA GLU A 206 8.62 -5.67 -33.34
C GLU A 206 7.31 -6.07 -34.02
N THR A 207 6.58 -7.01 -33.43
CA THR A 207 5.30 -7.50 -33.96
C THR A 207 4.25 -6.39 -33.99
N THR A 208 4.14 -5.60 -32.92
CA THR A 208 3.21 -4.46 -32.85
C THR A 208 3.65 -3.29 -33.72
N LYS A 209 4.96 -3.04 -33.85
CA LYS A 209 5.48 -2.08 -34.82
C LYS A 209 5.10 -2.46 -36.26
N LYS A 210 5.21 -3.74 -36.62
CA LYS A 210 4.78 -4.27 -37.94
C LYS A 210 3.27 -4.13 -38.16
N ARG A 211 2.45 -4.12 -37.11
CA ARG A 211 1.00 -3.86 -37.17
C ARG A 211 0.63 -2.38 -37.33
N GLY A 212 1.63 -1.49 -37.37
CA GLY A 212 1.42 -0.04 -37.55
C GLY A 212 1.16 0.72 -36.25
N LYS A 213 1.38 0.08 -35.09
CA LYS A 213 1.28 0.77 -33.81
C LYS A 213 2.48 1.70 -33.66
N LYS A 214 2.19 2.99 -33.46
CA LYS A 214 3.21 4.05 -33.44
C LYS A 214 3.99 4.11 -32.14
N HIS A 215 3.40 3.74 -31.02
CA HIS A 215 4.06 3.84 -29.71
C HIS A 215 3.80 2.60 -28.86
N SER A 216 4.72 2.32 -27.95
CA SER A 216 4.63 1.18 -27.03
C SER A 216 4.90 1.63 -25.60
N ILE A 217 4.12 1.09 -24.66
CA ILE A 217 4.27 1.35 -23.23
C ILE A 217 4.56 0.01 -22.55
N ILE A 218 5.64 0.00 -21.79
CA ILE A 218 6.08 -1.10 -20.95
C ILE A 218 5.92 -0.63 -19.51
N VAL A 219 5.14 -1.36 -18.72
CA VAL A 219 5.06 -1.14 -17.26
C VAL A 219 5.99 -2.15 -16.59
N LEU A 220 6.87 -1.66 -15.74
CA LEU A 220 7.90 -2.46 -15.06
C LEU A 220 7.73 -2.30 -13.55
N ALA A 221 7.50 -3.40 -12.85
CA ALA A 221 7.54 -3.41 -11.38
C ALA A 221 8.99 -3.24 -10.88
N GLU A 222 9.20 -2.38 -9.88
CA GLU A 222 10.53 -2.11 -9.29
C GLU A 222 11.24 -3.37 -8.78
N GLY A 223 10.48 -4.39 -8.39
CA GLY A 223 11.00 -5.67 -7.89
C GLY A 223 11.69 -6.55 -8.93
N VAL A 224 11.59 -6.22 -10.22
CA VAL A 224 12.19 -7.01 -11.30
C VAL A 224 13.68 -6.67 -11.50
N GLY A 225 14.03 -5.39 -11.45
CA GLY A 225 15.38 -4.93 -11.75
C GLY A 225 15.43 -3.46 -12.16
N ASN A 226 16.61 -2.99 -12.56
CA ASN A 226 16.85 -1.59 -12.90
C ASN A 226 16.23 -1.23 -14.27
N ALA A 227 15.30 -0.26 -14.30
CA ALA A 227 14.62 0.14 -15.52
C ALA A 227 15.57 0.69 -16.62
N HIS A 228 16.66 1.37 -16.26
CA HIS A 228 17.61 1.89 -17.23
C HIS A 228 18.44 0.79 -17.90
N GLU A 229 18.84 -0.23 -17.14
CA GLU A 229 19.58 -1.38 -17.68
C GLU A 229 18.70 -2.20 -18.63
N ILE A 230 17.49 -2.52 -18.20
CA ILE A 230 16.49 -3.22 -19.04
C ILE A 230 16.17 -2.40 -20.29
N GLY A 231 15.95 -1.09 -20.13
CA GLY A 231 15.71 -0.19 -21.25
C GLY A 231 16.86 -0.13 -22.25
N LYS A 232 18.11 -0.12 -21.77
CA LYS A 232 19.29 -0.15 -22.64
C LYS A 232 19.35 -1.44 -23.46
N GLN A 233 19.13 -2.59 -22.83
CA GLN A 233 19.13 -3.88 -23.53
C GLN A 233 18.04 -3.97 -24.61
N ILE A 234 16.84 -3.43 -24.32
CA ILE A 234 15.74 -3.38 -25.30
C ILE A 234 16.07 -2.43 -26.46
N ALA A 235 16.65 -1.26 -26.16
CA ALA A 235 17.03 -0.28 -27.18
C ALA A 235 18.14 -0.81 -28.11
N GLU A 236 19.15 -1.48 -27.56
CA GLU A 236 20.26 -2.09 -28.32
C GLU A 236 19.77 -3.17 -29.30
N LYS A 237 18.78 -3.97 -28.90
CA LYS A 237 18.24 -5.04 -29.75
C LYS A 237 17.25 -4.55 -30.80
N THR A 238 16.39 -3.60 -30.45
CA THR A 238 15.29 -3.16 -31.33
C THR A 238 15.62 -1.92 -32.16
N GLY A 239 16.69 -1.19 -31.82
CA GLY A 239 17.02 0.10 -32.43
C GLY A 239 15.99 1.21 -32.15
N SER A 240 15.13 1.05 -31.14
CA SER A 240 14.04 1.98 -30.81
C SER A 240 14.52 3.17 -29.98
N ASP A 241 13.94 4.36 -30.20
CA ASP A 241 14.08 5.51 -29.27
C ASP A 241 13.29 5.19 -27.99
N LEU A 242 14.01 4.78 -26.94
CA LEU A 242 13.46 4.35 -25.67
C LEU A 242 13.62 5.42 -24.59
N ARG A 243 12.55 5.66 -23.84
CA ARG A 243 12.56 6.54 -22.66
C ARG A 243 12.15 5.78 -21.42
N VAL A 244 12.79 6.11 -20.30
CA VAL A 244 12.50 5.52 -18.99
C VAL A 244 11.94 6.62 -18.09
N THR A 245 10.80 6.34 -17.48
CA THR A 245 10.18 7.19 -16.45
C THR A 245 10.06 6.39 -15.17
N ILE A 246 10.74 6.84 -14.12
CA ILE A 246 10.64 6.25 -12.78
C ILE A 246 9.70 7.14 -11.96
N LEU A 247 8.50 6.63 -11.65
CA LEU A 247 7.50 7.41 -10.92
C LEU A 247 7.89 7.60 -9.45
N GLY A 248 8.53 6.59 -8.85
CA GLY A 248 8.96 6.60 -7.46
C GLY A 248 7.85 7.01 -6.49
N HIS A 249 8.18 7.86 -5.53
CA HIS A 249 7.32 8.20 -4.39
C HIS A 249 6.05 9.00 -4.73
N VAL A 250 5.90 9.49 -5.97
CA VAL A 250 4.65 10.17 -6.39
C VAL A 250 3.45 9.23 -6.21
N GLN A 251 3.64 7.92 -6.36
CA GLN A 251 2.63 6.87 -6.18
C GLN A 251 2.11 6.74 -4.73
N ARG A 252 2.84 7.27 -3.73
CA ARG A 252 2.42 7.27 -2.32
C ARG A 252 1.64 8.52 -1.92
N GLY A 253 1.75 9.57 -2.74
CA GLY A 253 1.14 10.87 -2.50
C GLY A 253 -0.24 11.01 -3.11
N GLY A 254 -0.80 12.21 -3.00
CA GLY A 254 -2.08 12.55 -3.61
C GLY A 254 -3.29 12.32 -2.70
N SER A 255 -4.42 12.89 -3.12
CA SER A 255 -5.69 12.73 -2.42
C SER A 255 -6.20 11.31 -2.62
N PRO A 256 -6.65 10.59 -1.57
CA PRO A 256 -7.15 9.23 -1.75
C PRO A 256 -8.38 9.21 -2.65
N SER A 257 -8.46 8.18 -3.49
CA SER A 257 -9.61 7.83 -4.32
C SER A 257 -10.88 7.64 -3.47
N ALA A 258 -12.04 7.66 -4.11
CA ALA A 258 -13.30 7.37 -3.42
C ALA A 258 -13.28 5.98 -2.78
N PHE A 259 -12.72 4.99 -3.49
CA PHE A 259 -12.60 3.62 -3.00
C PHE A 259 -11.74 3.55 -1.73
N ASP A 260 -10.55 4.15 -1.74
CA ASP A 260 -9.65 4.11 -0.59
C ASP A 260 -10.23 4.83 0.65
N ARG A 261 -10.96 5.94 0.45
CA ARG A 261 -11.66 6.62 1.56
C ARG A 261 -12.75 5.75 2.17
N ILE A 262 -13.54 5.06 1.34
CA ILE A 262 -14.62 4.18 1.79
C ILE A 262 -14.04 2.96 2.49
N LEU A 263 -13.05 2.30 1.90
CA LEU A 263 -12.36 1.15 2.47
C LEU A 263 -11.74 1.51 3.83
N ALA A 264 -10.95 2.58 3.88
CA ALA A 264 -10.32 3.06 5.11
C ALA A 264 -11.35 3.37 6.20
N SER A 265 -12.51 3.92 5.82
CA SER A 265 -13.59 4.20 6.75
C SER A 265 -14.23 2.92 7.31
N LYS A 266 -14.54 1.95 6.45
CA LYS A 266 -15.10 0.65 6.85
C LYS A 266 -14.14 -0.10 7.79
N LEU A 267 -12.88 -0.20 7.40
CA LEU A 267 -11.86 -0.92 8.18
C LEU A 267 -11.56 -0.23 9.51
N GLY A 268 -11.51 1.11 9.54
CA GLY A 268 -11.31 1.87 10.77
C GLY A 268 -12.42 1.68 11.80
N VAL A 269 -13.69 1.70 11.35
CA VAL A 269 -14.84 1.41 12.23
C VAL A 269 -14.77 -0.03 12.73
N ARG A 270 -14.54 -0.99 11.84
CA ARG A 270 -14.46 -2.41 12.21
C ARG A 270 -13.36 -2.68 13.23
N ALA A 271 -12.20 -2.04 13.09
CA ALA A 271 -11.10 -2.20 14.04
C ALA A 271 -11.50 -1.79 15.47
N VAL A 272 -12.28 -0.71 15.62
CA VAL A 272 -12.80 -0.27 16.92
C VAL A 272 -13.85 -1.23 17.46
N GLU A 273 -14.76 -1.72 16.61
CA GLU A 273 -15.76 -2.71 17.02
C GLU A 273 -15.12 -4.01 17.54
N LEU A 274 -14.09 -4.51 16.86
CA LEU A 274 -13.36 -5.70 17.32
C LEU A 274 -12.74 -5.51 18.71
N LEU A 275 -12.18 -4.33 18.96
CA LEU A 275 -11.59 -4.00 20.26
C LEU A 275 -12.67 -3.92 21.36
N LEU A 276 -13.85 -3.39 21.03
CA LEU A 276 -15.01 -3.34 21.95
C LEU A 276 -15.58 -4.73 22.24
N ASP A 277 -15.55 -5.62 21.25
CA ASP A 277 -15.90 -7.05 21.39
C ASP A 277 -14.84 -7.84 22.20
N GLY A 278 -13.77 -7.18 22.67
CA GLY A 278 -12.70 -7.80 23.45
C GLY A 278 -11.74 -8.65 22.62
N LYS A 279 -11.78 -8.54 21.28
CA LYS A 279 -10.84 -9.23 20.39
C LYS A 279 -9.49 -8.49 20.36
N SER A 280 -8.42 -9.26 20.22
CA SER A 280 -7.05 -8.78 20.14
C SER A 280 -6.25 -9.60 19.13
N ALA A 281 -5.07 -9.11 18.74
CA ALA A 281 -4.15 -9.79 17.82
C ALA A 281 -4.83 -10.12 16.48
N ARG A 282 -5.60 -9.17 15.95
CA ARG A 282 -6.32 -9.35 14.67
C ARG A 282 -5.93 -8.32 13.65
N VAL A 283 -6.18 -8.64 12.39
CA VAL A 283 -6.11 -7.69 11.28
C VAL A 283 -7.47 -7.61 10.61
N VAL A 284 -7.85 -6.43 10.15
CA VAL A 284 -9.06 -6.23 9.35
C VAL A 284 -8.72 -6.15 7.88
N GLY A 285 -9.61 -6.62 7.01
CA GLY A 285 -9.41 -6.58 5.57
C GLY A 285 -10.74 -6.62 4.82
N VAL A 286 -10.64 -6.69 3.50
CA VAL A 286 -11.78 -6.96 2.62
C VAL A 286 -11.52 -8.24 1.85
N LYS A 287 -12.53 -9.10 1.77
CA LYS A 287 -12.50 -10.30 0.93
C LYS A 287 -13.89 -10.54 0.35
N ASP A 288 -13.98 -10.75 -0.96
CA ASP A 288 -15.26 -10.94 -1.67
C ASP A 288 -16.28 -9.84 -1.33
N ASP A 289 -15.84 -8.57 -1.39
CA ASP A 289 -16.59 -7.36 -1.03
C ASP A 289 -17.10 -7.27 0.42
N LYS A 290 -16.68 -8.20 1.29
CA LYS A 290 -17.06 -8.22 2.71
C LYS A 290 -15.88 -7.81 3.58
N VAL A 291 -16.18 -7.00 4.60
CA VAL A 291 -15.19 -6.70 5.64
C VAL A 291 -14.99 -7.96 6.48
N ILE A 292 -13.74 -8.39 6.61
CA ILE A 292 -13.33 -9.57 7.37
C ILE A 292 -12.33 -9.21 8.46
N ASP A 293 -12.14 -10.13 9.41
CA ASP A 293 -11.07 -10.06 10.39
C ASP A 293 -10.37 -11.43 10.55
N MET A 294 -9.04 -11.42 10.62
CA MET A 294 -8.20 -12.63 10.72
C MET A 294 -7.23 -12.52 11.90
N ASP A 295 -6.79 -13.65 12.44
CA ASP A 295 -5.68 -13.64 13.40
C ASP A 295 -4.42 -13.07 12.74
N ILE A 296 -3.67 -12.25 13.45
CA ILE A 296 -2.51 -11.55 12.90
C ILE A 296 -1.38 -12.51 12.50
N HIS A 297 -1.20 -13.62 13.23
CA HIS A 297 -0.18 -14.61 12.92
C HIS A 297 -0.57 -15.43 11.69
N GLU A 298 -1.83 -15.82 11.59
CA GLU A 298 -2.38 -16.48 10.39
C GLU A 298 -2.22 -15.59 9.17
N ALA A 299 -2.64 -14.33 9.26
CA ALA A 299 -2.55 -13.37 8.17
C ALA A 299 -1.12 -13.11 7.68
N LEU A 300 -0.16 -13.02 8.61
CA LEU A 300 1.27 -12.84 8.28
C LEU A 300 1.92 -14.09 7.69
N ALA A 301 1.37 -15.28 7.96
CA ALA A 301 1.87 -16.54 7.42
C ALA A 301 1.32 -16.87 6.01
N MET A 302 0.24 -16.21 5.59
CA MET A 302 -0.35 -16.40 4.26
C MET A 302 0.59 -15.93 3.15
N LYS A 303 0.56 -16.65 2.04
CA LYS A 303 1.27 -16.27 0.81
C LYS A 303 0.27 -15.71 -0.20
N LYS A 304 0.62 -14.59 -0.82
CA LYS A 304 -0.20 -13.97 -1.86
C LYS A 304 -0.24 -14.89 -3.08
N GLU A 305 -1.43 -15.15 -3.59
CA GLU A 305 -1.62 -15.84 -4.86
C GLU A 305 -1.64 -14.82 -6.00
N PHE A 306 -0.85 -15.08 -7.03
CA PHE A 306 -0.79 -14.22 -8.20
C PHE A 306 -2.03 -14.38 -9.09
N ASP A 307 -2.62 -13.26 -9.52
CA ASP A 307 -3.79 -13.24 -10.38
C ASP A 307 -3.42 -13.59 -11.85
N LYS A 308 -3.37 -14.89 -12.11
CA LYS A 308 -3.08 -15.45 -13.44
C LYS A 308 -4.13 -15.07 -14.48
N TYR A 309 -5.38 -14.85 -14.07
CA TYR A 309 -6.46 -14.52 -15.00
C TYR A 309 -6.29 -13.10 -15.52
N THR A 310 -6.12 -12.13 -14.62
CA THR A 310 -5.85 -10.73 -14.98
C THR A 310 -4.56 -10.63 -15.80
N TYR A 311 -3.50 -11.36 -15.43
CA TYR A 311 -2.29 -11.43 -16.25
C TYR A 311 -2.56 -11.97 -17.66
N LYS A 312 -3.36 -13.04 -17.80
CA LYS A 312 -3.77 -13.54 -19.12
C LYS A 312 -4.57 -12.49 -19.90
N MET A 313 -5.46 -11.73 -19.25
CA MET A 313 -6.21 -10.65 -19.90
C MET A 313 -5.28 -9.61 -20.53
N THR A 314 -4.17 -9.27 -19.86
CA THR A 314 -3.21 -8.30 -20.42
C THR A 314 -2.65 -8.75 -21.76
N LYS A 315 -2.39 -10.06 -21.93
CA LYS A 315 -1.90 -10.64 -23.20
C LYS A 315 -2.98 -10.71 -24.28
N ILE A 316 -4.25 -10.85 -23.88
CA ILE A 316 -5.38 -10.88 -24.81
C ILE A 316 -5.69 -9.48 -25.35
N LEU A 317 -5.65 -8.46 -24.47
CA LEU A 317 -6.04 -7.09 -24.81
C LEU A 317 -4.90 -6.28 -25.46
N SER A 318 -3.67 -6.79 -25.45
CA SER A 318 -2.50 -6.12 -26.04
C SER A 318 -2.15 -6.59 -27.46
N ILE A 319 -3.00 -7.41 -28.09
CA ILE A 319 -2.84 -7.81 -29.50
C ILE A 319 -2.96 -6.63 -30.48
#